data_AF-A0A9W6JHF6-F1
#
_entry.id   AF-A0A9W6JHF6-F1
#
_cell.length_a   1.000
_cell.length_b   1.000
_cell.length_c   1.000
_cell.angle_alpha   90.00
_cell.angle_beta   90.00
_cell.angle_gamma   90.00
#
_symmetry.space_group_name_H-M   'P 1'
#
loop_
_entity.id
_entity.type
_entity.pdbx_description
1 polymer ?
#
loop_
_entity_poly.entity_id
_entity_poly.type
_entity_poly.pdbx_seq_one_letter_code
_entity_poly.pdbx_strand_id
1 'polypeptide(L)'
;MRSEGSMTVDLSVRIERWPVAGAFTIARGSVTEVITVVAEIVDGPFRGRGECRPYPRYGETPEGVKADIERLGAAIADGLDRDALQARLPAGAARNALDCALWDLEAKRAGATAAALAGLPEPGPLVTAYTLSLGDPDAMFAAAAAAAARPLLKVKLGAPDGRDPERIAAVRAGAPDAELIVDANEGWTGAALARNLAACAEARVTLVEQPLPAGDDALLAEIARPIPVCADESAHGRAGLPKLVGRYDAINIKLDKTGGLTEALALAEDARDAGLTVMVGCMLASSLAMAPAVLVAQRAAVVDLDGPLLLARDREHGLVFDGSTLHPPSPLLWG
;
A
#
# COMPACT_ATOMS: atom_id res chain seq x y z
N MET A 1 -36.64 -33.19 -17.28
CA MET A 1 -36.08 -31.84 -17.38
C MET A 1 -35.96 -31.30 -15.96
N ARG A 2 -34.80 -31.50 -15.32
CA ARG A 2 -34.51 -30.86 -14.03
C ARG A 2 -34.15 -29.42 -14.37
N SER A 3 -34.82 -28.46 -13.75
CA SER A 3 -34.43 -27.05 -13.83
C SER A 3 -33.01 -26.93 -13.29
N GLU A 4 -32.04 -26.69 -14.17
CA GLU A 4 -30.76 -26.13 -13.77
C GLU A 4 -31.08 -24.78 -13.15
N GLY A 5 -31.08 -24.73 -11.81
CA GLY A 5 -31.21 -23.48 -11.09
C GLY A 5 -30.05 -22.61 -11.54
N SER A 6 -30.36 -21.47 -12.16
CA SER A 6 -29.38 -20.43 -12.46
C SER A 6 -28.53 -20.21 -11.21
N MET A 7 -27.27 -20.65 -11.23
CA MET A 7 -26.35 -20.36 -10.13
C MET A 7 -26.05 -18.88 -10.22
N THR A 8 -26.72 -18.10 -9.36
CA THR A 8 -26.58 -16.66 -9.29
C THR A 8 -25.23 -16.31 -8.65
N VAL A 9 -24.44 -15.50 -9.33
CA VAL A 9 -23.26 -14.86 -8.74
C VAL A 9 -23.73 -13.92 -7.63
N ASP A 10 -23.16 -14.08 -6.43
CA ASP A 10 -23.53 -13.31 -5.24
C ASP A 10 -22.36 -12.43 -4.78
N LEU A 11 -22.66 -11.18 -4.38
CA LEU A 11 -21.71 -10.22 -3.84
C LEU A 11 -22.08 -9.92 -2.38
N SER A 12 -21.15 -10.16 -1.46
CA SER A 12 -21.27 -9.75 -0.07
C SER A 12 -20.15 -8.79 0.31
N VAL A 13 -20.45 -7.84 1.21
CA VAL A 13 -19.52 -6.79 1.63
C VAL A 13 -19.51 -6.67 3.14
N ARG A 14 -18.33 -6.75 3.76
CA ARG A 14 -18.14 -6.73 5.21
C ARG A 14 -17.20 -5.61 5.63
N ILE A 15 -17.55 -4.90 6.70
CA ILE A 15 -16.63 -4.01 7.41
C ILE A 15 -16.00 -4.81 8.53
N GLU A 16 -14.67 -4.80 8.60
CA GLU A 16 -13.90 -5.58 9.58
C GLU A 16 -12.94 -4.69 10.35
N ARG A 17 -12.61 -5.09 11.58
CA ARG A 17 -11.80 -4.32 12.53
C ARG A 17 -10.60 -5.13 12.99
N TRP A 18 -9.43 -4.53 12.88
CA TRP A 18 -8.16 -5.16 13.19
C TRP A 18 -7.42 -4.39 14.27
N PRO A 19 -7.16 -4.99 15.44
CA PRO A 19 -6.35 -4.35 16.46
C PRO A 19 -4.90 -4.21 15.98
N VAL A 20 -4.30 -3.04 16.21
CA VAL A 20 -2.88 -2.78 15.94
C VAL A 20 -2.05 -3.33 17.11
N ALA A 21 -0.85 -3.85 16.82
CA ALA A 21 0.11 -4.23 17.85
C ALA A 21 0.68 -2.97 18.52
N GLY A 22 -0.01 -2.48 19.56
CA GLY A 22 0.30 -1.20 20.20
C GLY A 22 -0.42 -0.05 19.50
N ALA A 23 0.33 0.85 18.88
CA ALA A 23 -0.21 1.98 18.14
C ALA A 23 0.62 2.28 16.89
N PHE A 24 -0.07 2.71 15.83
CA PHE A 24 0.55 3.18 14.60
C PHE A 24 0.40 4.68 14.49
N THR A 25 1.53 5.42 14.42
CA THR A 25 1.54 6.88 14.41
C THR A 25 2.24 7.43 13.17
N ILE A 26 1.56 8.35 12.50
CA ILE A 26 2.08 9.16 11.39
C ILE A 26 1.93 10.65 11.74
N ALA A 27 2.45 11.55 10.90
CA ALA A 27 2.34 13.01 11.07
C ALA A 27 0.90 13.50 11.36
N ARG A 28 -0.11 12.84 10.77
CA ARG A 28 -1.53 13.21 10.87
C ARG A 28 -2.26 12.60 12.07
N GLY A 29 -1.65 11.70 12.83
CA GLY A 29 -2.27 11.11 14.02
C GLY A 29 -1.90 9.65 14.28
N SER A 30 -2.50 9.10 15.34
CA SER A 30 -2.29 7.73 15.82
C SER A 30 -3.56 6.90 15.74
N VAL A 31 -3.41 5.60 15.49
CA VAL A 31 -4.48 4.61 15.52
C VAL A 31 -4.08 3.37 16.32
N THR A 32 -5.04 2.77 17.03
CA THR A 32 -4.88 1.48 17.73
C THR A 32 -5.73 0.37 17.10
N GLU A 33 -6.57 0.73 16.13
CA GLU A 33 -7.41 -0.18 15.36
C GLU A 33 -7.47 0.33 13.92
N VAL A 34 -7.49 -0.59 12.95
CA VAL A 34 -7.77 -0.27 11.55
C VAL A 34 -9.06 -0.93 11.08
N ILE A 35 -9.80 -0.20 10.25
CA ILE A 35 -11.06 -0.63 9.67
C ILE A 35 -10.83 -0.92 8.20
N THR A 36 -11.16 -2.13 7.76
CA THR A 36 -11.07 -2.56 6.36
C THR A 36 -12.46 -2.89 5.82
N VAL A 37 -12.61 -2.88 4.50
CA VAL A 37 -13.80 -3.36 3.81
C VAL A 37 -13.41 -4.53 2.91
N VAL A 38 -14.15 -5.63 3.01
CA VAL A 38 -13.92 -6.85 2.23
C VAL A 38 -15.10 -7.05 1.28
N ALA A 39 -14.80 -7.19 0.00
CA ALA A 39 -15.75 -7.69 -1.00
C ALA A 39 -15.51 -9.19 -1.20
N GLU A 40 -16.58 -9.99 -1.19
CA GLU A 40 -16.54 -11.42 -1.50
C GLU A 40 -17.56 -11.71 -2.59
N ILE A 41 -17.10 -12.30 -3.69
CA ILE A 41 -17.92 -12.72 -4.82
C ILE A 41 -17.95 -14.25 -4.84
N VAL A 42 -19.14 -14.83 -4.86
CA VAL A 42 -19.35 -16.28 -4.91
C VAL A 42 -20.02 -16.65 -6.22
N ASP A 43 -19.43 -17.61 -6.94
CA ASP A 43 -20.02 -18.22 -8.12
C ASP A 43 -19.87 -19.75 -8.07
N GLY A 44 -20.99 -20.44 -7.82
CA GLY A 44 -21.00 -21.88 -7.63
C GLY A 44 -20.00 -22.29 -6.53
N PRO A 45 -18.97 -23.12 -6.83
CA PRO A 45 -17.95 -23.52 -5.86
C PRO A 45 -16.84 -22.48 -5.66
N PHE A 46 -16.75 -21.45 -6.52
CA PHE A 46 -15.65 -20.50 -6.54
C PHE A 46 -15.95 -19.28 -5.67
N ARG A 47 -14.92 -18.77 -5.01
CA ARG A 47 -15.01 -17.62 -4.11
C ARG A 47 -13.82 -16.68 -4.32
N GLY A 48 -14.09 -15.48 -4.79
CA GLY A 48 -13.11 -14.41 -4.90
C GLY A 48 -13.26 -13.40 -3.76
N ARG A 49 -12.16 -12.94 -3.18
CA ARG A 49 -12.13 -11.93 -2.12
C ARG A 49 -11.15 -10.81 -2.45
N GLY A 50 -11.50 -9.60 -2.03
CA GLY A 50 -10.59 -8.46 -2.07
C GLY A 50 -10.82 -7.58 -0.85
N GLU A 51 -9.73 -7.01 -0.35
CA GLU A 51 -9.74 -6.13 0.82
C GLU A 51 -9.21 -4.76 0.46
N CYS A 52 -9.84 -3.73 1.00
CA CYS A 52 -9.38 -2.36 0.92
C CYS A 52 -9.40 -1.68 2.29
N ARG A 53 -8.64 -0.60 2.42
CA ARG A 53 -8.69 0.26 3.60
C ARG A 53 -9.18 1.66 3.19
N PRO A 54 -10.44 2.01 3.50
CA PRO A 54 -10.95 3.37 3.34
C PRO A 54 -10.04 4.38 4.04
N TYR A 55 -9.65 5.44 3.34
CA TYR A 55 -8.71 6.43 3.87
C TYR A 55 -9.33 7.83 3.98
N PRO A 56 -9.57 8.36 5.20
CA PRO A 56 -10.22 9.67 5.39
C PRO A 56 -9.49 10.85 4.73
N ARG A 57 -8.17 10.77 4.59
CA ARG A 57 -7.36 11.77 3.87
C ARG A 57 -7.75 11.89 2.39
N TYR A 58 -8.39 10.87 1.82
CA TYR A 58 -8.91 10.85 0.45
C TYR A 58 -10.44 10.98 0.40
N GLY A 59 -11.09 11.34 1.52
CA GLY A 59 -12.54 11.53 1.60
C GLY A 59 -13.35 10.23 1.72
N GLU A 60 -12.71 9.11 2.03
CA GLU A 60 -13.36 7.81 2.11
C GLU A 60 -13.78 7.45 3.55
N THR A 61 -14.92 6.79 3.69
CA THR A 61 -15.39 6.18 4.95
C THR A 61 -15.71 4.70 4.75
N PRO A 62 -15.62 3.86 5.79
CA PRO A 62 -15.99 2.44 5.68
C PRO A 62 -17.40 2.21 5.14
N GLU A 63 -18.37 2.99 5.62
CA GLU A 63 -19.77 2.89 5.21
C GLU A 63 -19.97 3.37 3.77
N GLY A 64 -19.30 4.44 3.36
CA GLY A 64 -19.34 4.95 1.99
C GLY A 64 -18.74 3.96 1.00
N VAL A 65 -17.55 3.44 1.31
CA VAL A 65 -16.88 2.41 0.49
C VAL A 65 -17.72 1.14 0.39
N LYS A 66 -18.29 0.67 1.50
CA LYS A 66 -19.22 -0.47 1.49
C LYS A 66 -20.42 -0.21 0.58
N ALA A 67 -21.06 0.96 0.70
CA ALA A 67 -22.21 1.32 -0.12
C ALA A 67 -21.84 1.42 -1.61
N ASP A 68 -20.65 1.91 -1.94
CA ASP A 68 -20.15 1.99 -3.32
C ASP A 68 -19.99 0.61 -3.95
N ILE A 69 -19.47 -0.36 -3.18
CA ILE A 69 -19.33 -1.75 -3.61
C ILE A 69 -20.71 -2.40 -3.79
N GLU A 70 -21.61 -2.28 -2.82
CA GLU A 70 -22.93 -2.92 -2.85
C GLU A 70 -23.81 -2.44 -4.01
N ARG A 71 -23.67 -1.18 -4.44
CA ARG A 71 -24.40 -0.65 -5.60
C ARG A 71 -24.07 -1.38 -6.91
N LEU A 72 -22.93 -2.07 -6.99
CA LEU A 72 -22.57 -2.86 -8.16
C LEU A 72 -23.03 -4.32 -8.07
N GLY A 73 -23.72 -4.75 -7.02
CA GLY A 73 -24.16 -6.15 -6.85
C GLY A 73 -24.93 -6.71 -8.05
N ALA A 74 -25.90 -5.97 -8.59
CA ALA A 74 -26.63 -6.39 -9.79
C ALA A 74 -25.73 -6.48 -11.04
N ALA A 75 -24.81 -5.53 -11.21
CA ALA A 75 -23.88 -5.55 -12.34
C ALA A 75 -22.87 -6.71 -12.25
N ILE A 76 -22.39 -7.04 -11.04
CA ILE A 76 -21.55 -8.21 -10.79
C ILE A 76 -22.33 -9.50 -11.07
N ALA A 77 -23.59 -9.57 -10.64
CA ALA A 77 -24.48 -10.71 -10.95
C ALA A 77 -24.69 -10.89 -12.47
N ASP A 78 -24.72 -9.79 -13.22
CA ASP A 78 -24.86 -9.75 -14.67
C ASP A 78 -23.51 -9.89 -15.42
N GLY A 79 -22.41 -10.17 -14.72
CA GLY A 79 -21.12 -10.49 -15.34
C GLY A 79 -20.18 -9.30 -15.60
N LEU A 80 -20.29 -8.22 -14.82
CA LEU A 80 -19.30 -7.14 -14.84
C LEU A 80 -17.89 -7.69 -14.52
N ASP A 81 -16.97 -7.51 -15.46
CA ASP A 81 -15.57 -7.94 -15.35
C ASP A 81 -14.63 -6.81 -14.88
N ARG A 82 -13.35 -7.13 -14.71
CA ARG A 82 -12.31 -6.20 -14.23
C ARG A 82 -12.10 -5.01 -15.16
N ASP A 83 -12.20 -5.22 -16.46
CA ASP A 83 -11.97 -4.18 -17.45
C ASP A 83 -13.13 -3.17 -17.44
N ALA A 84 -14.37 -3.66 -17.44
CA ALA A 84 -15.55 -2.83 -17.34
C ALA A 84 -15.64 -2.12 -15.98
N LEU A 85 -15.18 -2.75 -14.89
CA LEU A 85 -15.13 -2.15 -13.55
C LEU A 85 -14.35 -0.83 -13.52
N GLN A 86 -13.28 -0.69 -14.32
CA GLN A 86 -12.45 0.52 -14.36
C GLN A 86 -13.25 1.79 -14.73
N ALA A 87 -14.33 1.64 -15.50
CA ALA A 87 -15.23 2.72 -15.90
C ALA A 87 -16.46 2.88 -14.98
N ARG A 88 -16.69 1.95 -14.06
CA ARG A 88 -17.88 1.95 -13.17
C ARG A 88 -17.61 2.55 -11.81
N LEU A 89 -16.37 2.46 -11.33
CA LEU A 89 -15.91 3.13 -10.13
C LEU A 89 -14.66 3.98 -10.42
N PRO A 90 -14.51 5.14 -9.75
CA PRO A 90 -13.25 5.85 -9.75
C PRO A 90 -12.17 5.02 -9.05
N ALA A 91 -10.90 5.40 -9.25
CA ALA A 91 -9.81 4.87 -8.44
C ALA A 91 -10.05 5.20 -6.95
N GLY A 92 -9.85 4.21 -6.08
CA GLY A 92 -10.15 4.31 -4.65
C GLY A 92 -10.40 2.94 -4.02
N ALA A 93 -10.57 2.91 -2.70
CA ALA A 93 -10.70 1.69 -1.91
C ALA A 93 -11.86 0.80 -2.38
N ALA A 94 -13.00 1.38 -2.78
CA ALA A 94 -14.15 0.61 -3.27
C ALA A 94 -13.81 -0.21 -4.53
N ARG A 95 -13.14 0.42 -5.50
CA ARG A 95 -12.72 -0.27 -6.72
C ARG A 95 -11.63 -1.30 -6.43
N ASN A 96 -10.72 -1.00 -5.49
CA ASN A 96 -9.68 -1.93 -5.07
C ASN A 96 -10.26 -3.27 -4.59
N ALA A 97 -11.19 -3.24 -3.62
CA ALA A 97 -11.78 -4.45 -3.08
C ALA A 97 -12.49 -5.29 -4.16
N LEU A 98 -13.25 -4.66 -5.06
CA LEU A 98 -13.94 -5.37 -6.14
C LEU A 98 -12.98 -5.91 -7.20
N ASP A 99 -12.01 -5.12 -7.65
CA ASP A 99 -11.03 -5.53 -8.65
C ASP A 99 -10.24 -6.75 -8.16
N CYS A 100 -9.74 -6.71 -6.92
CA CYS A 100 -9.02 -7.82 -6.32
C CYS A 100 -9.91 -9.05 -6.07
N ALA A 101 -11.19 -8.87 -5.76
CA ALA A 101 -12.14 -9.99 -5.64
C ALA A 101 -12.42 -10.66 -6.99
N LEU A 102 -12.50 -9.89 -8.07
CA LEU A 102 -12.65 -10.43 -9.43
C LEU A 102 -11.39 -11.19 -9.87
N TRP A 103 -10.19 -10.64 -9.61
CA TRP A 103 -8.92 -11.35 -9.86
C TRP A 103 -8.89 -12.71 -9.17
N ASP A 104 -9.22 -12.76 -7.88
CA ASP A 104 -9.24 -13.98 -7.08
C ASP A 104 -10.30 -14.98 -7.59
N LEU A 105 -11.49 -14.50 -7.98
CA LEU A 105 -12.54 -15.35 -8.54
C LEU A 105 -12.12 -15.95 -9.89
N GLU A 106 -11.55 -15.14 -10.78
CA GLU A 106 -11.08 -15.56 -12.09
C GLU A 106 -9.96 -16.60 -11.99
N ALA A 107 -8.99 -16.38 -11.10
CA ALA A 107 -7.89 -17.32 -10.82
C ALA A 107 -8.45 -18.69 -10.42
N LYS A 108 -9.36 -18.70 -9.45
CA LYS A 108 -9.99 -19.93 -8.94
C LYS A 108 -10.87 -20.62 -9.97
N ARG A 109 -11.65 -19.88 -10.77
CA ARG A 109 -12.45 -20.44 -11.87
C ARG A 109 -11.56 -21.08 -12.93
N ALA A 110 -10.44 -20.45 -13.25
CA ALA A 110 -9.49 -20.93 -14.27
C ALA A 110 -8.61 -22.08 -13.76
N GLY A 111 -8.50 -22.28 -12.44
CA GLY A 111 -7.52 -23.19 -11.84
C GLY A 111 -6.08 -22.72 -12.11
N ALA A 112 -5.86 -21.41 -12.20
CA ALA A 112 -4.59 -20.76 -12.51
C ALA A 112 -4.27 -19.71 -11.44
N THR A 113 -3.00 -19.35 -11.29
CA THR A 113 -2.59 -18.27 -10.37
C THR A 113 -3.01 -16.91 -10.92
N ALA A 114 -3.30 -15.95 -10.04
CA ALA A 114 -3.50 -14.56 -10.48
C ALA A 114 -2.29 -13.99 -11.24
N ALA A 115 -1.07 -14.43 -10.93
CA ALA A 115 0.14 -14.07 -11.67
C ALA A 115 0.09 -14.58 -13.12
N ALA A 116 -0.29 -15.84 -13.34
CA ALA A 116 -0.45 -16.41 -14.67
C ALA A 116 -1.53 -15.67 -15.49
N LEU A 117 -2.67 -15.34 -14.86
CA LEU A 117 -3.72 -14.54 -15.49
C LEU A 117 -3.23 -13.14 -15.89
N ALA A 118 -2.35 -12.53 -15.09
CA ALA A 118 -1.74 -11.24 -15.38
C ALA A 118 -0.58 -11.32 -16.41
N GLY A 119 -0.26 -12.51 -16.92
CA GLY A 119 0.90 -12.70 -17.81
C GLY A 119 2.24 -12.45 -17.11
N LEU A 120 2.29 -12.58 -15.78
CA LEU A 120 3.48 -12.40 -14.97
C LEU A 120 4.18 -13.75 -14.72
N PRO A 121 5.51 -13.74 -14.52
CA PRO A 121 6.21 -14.89 -13.95
C PRO A 121 5.64 -15.25 -12.56
N GLU A 122 5.84 -16.49 -12.14
CA GLU A 122 5.53 -16.90 -10.77
C GLU A 122 6.30 -16.03 -9.77
N PRO A 123 5.62 -15.43 -8.78
CA PRO A 123 6.24 -14.50 -7.85
C PRO A 123 7.22 -15.22 -6.90
N GLY A 124 8.31 -14.54 -6.56
CA GLY A 124 9.26 -14.99 -5.55
C GLY A 124 9.12 -14.24 -4.23
N PRO A 125 9.85 -14.66 -3.18
CA PRO A 125 9.93 -13.92 -1.93
C PRO A 125 10.59 -12.55 -2.14
N LEU A 126 10.14 -11.56 -1.37
CA LEU A 126 10.60 -10.16 -1.42
C LEU A 126 11.01 -9.69 -0.02
N VAL A 127 11.87 -8.68 0.07
CA VAL A 127 12.13 -7.99 1.33
C VAL A 127 11.15 -6.82 1.48
N THR A 128 10.29 -6.85 2.49
CA THR A 128 9.46 -5.70 2.86
C THR A 128 10.19 -4.82 3.88
N ALA A 129 9.95 -3.51 3.81
CA ALA A 129 10.27 -2.59 4.89
C ALA A 129 9.51 -2.98 6.17
N TYR A 130 9.97 -2.49 7.31
CA TYR A 130 9.23 -2.50 8.56
C TYR A 130 9.13 -1.09 9.12
N THR A 131 7.90 -0.63 9.36
CA THR A 131 7.61 0.75 9.71
C THR A 131 7.78 1.00 11.20
N LEU A 132 8.58 2.01 11.52
CA LEU A 132 8.69 2.59 12.85
C LEU A 132 7.73 3.79 12.96
N SER A 133 6.79 3.69 13.89
CA SER A 133 5.86 4.78 14.23
C SER A 133 6.62 6.04 14.66
N LEU A 134 6.05 7.19 14.32
CA LEU A 134 6.53 8.49 14.76
C LEU A 134 6.42 8.60 16.29
N GLY A 135 7.51 9.05 16.94
CA GLY A 135 7.59 9.26 18.38
C GLY A 135 8.69 10.26 18.73
N ASP A 136 9.02 10.40 20.02
CA ASP A 136 10.20 11.16 20.44
C ASP A 136 11.49 10.44 20.04
N PRO A 137 12.63 11.15 19.90
CA PRO A 137 13.90 10.56 19.48
C PRO A 137 14.31 9.31 20.30
N ASP A 138 14.15 9.33 21.62
CA ASP A 138 14.49 8.18 22.49
C ASP A 138 13.61 6.96 22.21
N ALA A 139 12.30 7.19 21.99
CA ALA A 139 11.37 6.11 21.65
C ALA A 139 11.67 5.52 20.27
N MET A 140 12.03 6.38 19.31
CA MET A 140 12.38 5.95 17.96
C MET A 140 13.75 5.24 17.91
N PHE A 141 14.73 5.66 18.73
CA PHE A 141 15.96 4.90 18.95
C PHE A 141 15.65 3.49 19.46
N ALA A 142 14.83 3.37 20.51
CA ALA A 142 14.49 2.09 21.10
C ALA A 142 13.75 1.18 20.09
N ALA A 143 12.82 1.73 19.32
CA ALA A 143 12.11 1.01 18.26
C ALA A 143 13.07 0.54 17.15
N ALA A 144 14.00 1.40 16.71
CA ALA A 144 15.01 1.06 15.73
C ALA A 144 15.95 -0.04 16.25
N ALA A 145 16.41 0.05 17.50
CA ALA A 145 17.27 -0.95 18.12
C ALA A 145 16.57 -2.32 18.23
N ALA A 146 15.28 -2.33 18.58
CA ALA A 146 14.48 -3.55 18.62
C ALA A 146 14.28 -4.18 17.22
N ALA A 147 14.28 -3.35 16.17
CA ALA A 147 14.11 -3.77 14.78
C ALA A 147 15.43 -3.87 14.00
N ALA A 148 16.60 -3.71 14.63
CA ALA A 148 17.89 -3.53 13.96
C ALA A 148 18.34 -4.74 13.12
N ALA A 149 17.80 -5.93 13.38
CA ALA A 149 18.05 -7.13 12.58
C ALA A 149 17.29 -7.12 11.23
N ARG A 150 16.34 -6.20 11.03
CA ARG A 150 15.61 -6.07 9.78
C ARG A 150 16.46 -5.29 8.77
N PRO A 151 16.54 -5.75 7.51
CA PRO A 151 17.41 -5.13 6.51
C PRO A 151 16.92 -3.75 6.06
N LEU A 152 15.62 -3.49 6.12
CA LEU A 152 14.98 -2.26 5.64
C LEU A 152 13.97 -1.75 6.67
N LEU A 153 14.17 -0.51 7.14
CA LEU A 153 13.27 0.18 8.06
C LEU A 153 12.66 1.41 7.41
N LYS A 154 11.35 1.57 7.56
CA LYS A 154 10.61 2.76 7.15
C LYS A 154 10.35 3.64 8.36
N VAL A 155 10.78 4.89 8.33
CA VAL A 155 10.73 5.79 9.50
C VAL A 155 9.68 6.87 9.30
N LYS A 156 8.66 6.89 10.16
CA LYS A 156 7.64 7.94 10.14
C LYS A 156 8.17 9.23 10.77
N LEU A 157 8.06 10.33 10.02
CA LEU A 157 8.50 11.68 10.39
C LEU A 157 7.35 12.68 10.18
N GLY A 158 7.65 13.98 10.21
CA GLY A 158 6.68 15.04 9.86
C GLY A 158 5.93 15.62 11.04
N ALA A 159 6.42 15.46 12.27
CA ALA A 159 5.86 16.16 13.42
C ALA A 159 6.12 17.68 13.30
N PRO A 160 5.17 18.54 13.70
CA PRO A 160 5.32 20.00 13.58
C PRO A 160 6.30 20.63 14.58
N ASP A 161 6.96 19.83 15.41
CA ASP A 161 7.90 20.30 16.44
C ASP A 161 9.31 20.58 15.92
N GLY A 162 9.58 20.25 14.65
CA GLY A 162 10.86 20.51 14.01
C GLY A 162 12.01 19.62 14.48
N ARG A 163 11.73 18.52 15.19
CA ARG A 163 12.74 17.61 15.77
C ARG A 163 13.10 16.41 14.88
N ASP A 164 12.65 16.39 13.63
CA ASP A 164 12.93 15.29 12.71
C ASP A 164 14.44 15.00 12.50
N PRO A 165 15.35 15.99 12.43
CA PRO A 165 16.79 15.72 12.42
C PRO A 165 17.27 14.89 13.63
N GLU A 166 16.73 15.16 14.83
CA GLU A 166 17.05 14.40 16.05
C GLU A 166 16.51 12.97 15.95
N ARG A 167 15.28 12.79 15.45
CA ARG A 167 14.65 11.47 15.23
C ARG A 167 15.44 10.64 14.24
N ILE A 168 15.85 11.23 13.12
CA ILE A 168 16.64 10.57 12.08
C ILE A 168 17.97 10.09 12.64
N ALA A 169 18.69 10.96 13.38
CA ALA A 169 19.95 10.60 14.02
C ALA A 169 19.77 9.47 15.06
N ALA A 170 18.71 9.54 15.86
CA ALA A 170 18.38 8.53 16.86
C ALA A 170 18.06 7.17 16.22
N VAL A 171 17.24 7.13 15.16
CA VAL A 171 16.95 5.88 14.44
C VAL A 171 18.21 5.27 13.83
N ARG A 172 19.06 6.08 13.18
CA ARG A 172 20.33 5.60 12.64
C ARG A 172 21.24 5.04 13.75
N ALA A 173 21.28 5.66 14.92
CA ALA A 173 22.06 5.14 16.05
C ALA A 173 21.51 3.79 16.56
N GLY A 174 20.17 3.61 16.57
CA GLY A 174 19.54 2.35 16.98
C GLY A 174 19.70 1.22 15.96
N ALA A 175 19.72 1.54 14.67
CA ALA A 175 19.89 0.59 13.57
C ALA A 175 21.01 1.04 12.61
N PRO A 176 22.29 0.88 12.98
CA PRO A 176 23.42 1.43 12.24
C PRO A 176 23.61 0.82 10.84
N ASP A 177 23.19 -0.43 10.67
CA ASP A 177 23.42 -1.23 9.44
C ASP A 177 22.18 -1.36 8.55
N ALA A 178 20.99 -1.09 9.09
CA ALA A 178 19.75 -1.18 8.31
C ALA A 178 19.72 -0.11 7.21
N GLU A 179 19.15 -0.47 6.06
CA GLU A 179 18.71 0.51 5.08
C GLU A 179 17.54 1.31 5.67
N LEU A 180 17.57 2.63 5.51
CA LEU A 180 16.54 3.52 6.03
C LEU A 180 15.85 4.24 4.88
N ILE A 181 14.54 4.11 4.82
CA ILE A 181 13.65 5.01 4.07
C ILE A 181 12.84 5.82 5.08
N VAL A 182 12.49 7.06 4.75
CA VAL A 182 11.70 7.92 5.64
C VAL A 182 10.43 8.36 4.95
N ASP A 183 9.39 8.61 5.73
CA ASP A 183 8.10 9.07 5.23
C ASP A 183 7.56 10.17 6.14
N ALA A 184 7.49 11.38 5.61
CA ALA A 184 7.01 12.53 6.37
C ALA A 184 5.48 12.68 6.32
N ASN A 185 4.79 11.92 5.47
CA ASN A 185 3.35 12.00 5.25
C ASN A 185 2.85 13.44 5.17
N GLU A 186 3.45 14.23 4.26
CA GLU A 186 3.13 15.64 4.02
C GLU A 186 3.50 16.60 5.15
N GLY A 187 4.23 16.13 6.17
CA GLY A 187 4.47 16.90 7.40
C GLY A 187 5.59 17.93 7.33
N TRP A 188 6.41 17.97 6.28
CA TRP A 188 7.43 19.01 6.13
C TRP A 188 6.88 20.23 5.40
N THR A 189 7.49 21.38 5.71
CA THR A 189 7.26 22.64 5.00
C THR A 189 8.45 22.96 4.11
N GLY A 190 8.28 23.85 3.14
CA GLY A 190 9.40 24.31 2.31
C GLY A 190 10.56 24.90 3.12
N ALA A 191 10.27 25.53 4.27
CA ALA A 191 11.29 26.08 5.17
C ALA A 191 12.10 25.00 5.90
N ALA A 192 11.49 23.85 6.22
CA ALA A 192 12.16 22.74 6.92
C ALA A 192 12.84 21.75 5.96
N LEU A 193 12.40 21.73 4.69
CA LEU A 193 12.76 20.71 3.70
C LEU A 193 14.27 20.52 3.53
N ALA A 194 15.02 21.60 3.26
CA ALA A 194 16.46 21.50 3.01
C ALA A 194 17.23 20.96 4.23
N ARG A 195 16.86 21.40 5.44
CA ARG A 195 17.46 20.93 6.69
C ARG A 195 17.18 19.44 6.93
N ASN A 196 15.94 19.01 6.70
CA ASN A 196 15.55 17.63 6.92
C ASN A 196 16.18 16.68 5.87
N LEU A 197 16.26 17.11 4.60
CA LEU A 197 16.99 16.37 3.56
C LEU A 197 18.49 16.23 3.88
N ALA A 198 19.12 17.28 4.43
CA ALA A 198 20.51 17.20 4.88
C ALA A 198 20.69 16.18 6.01
N ALA A 199 19.80 16.17 7.00
CA ALA A 199 19.82 15.19 8.08
C ALA A 199 19.62 13.75 7.57
N CYS A 200 18.70 13.55 6.62
CA CYS A 200 18.52 12.27 5.95
C CYS A 200 19.81 11.81 5.24
N ALA A 201 20.49 12.73 4.54
CA ALA A 201 21.71 12.42 3.80
C ALA A 201 22.86 12.02 4.74
N GLU A 202 23.04 12.76 5.84
CA GLU A 202 24.01 12.44 6.89
C GLU A 202 23.73 11.06 7.51
N ALA A 203 22.45 10.72 7.71
CA ALA A 203 22.04 9.42 8.22
C ALA A 203 21.99 8.30 7.15
N ARG A 204 22.45 8.54 5.92
CA ARG A 204 22.45 7.57 4.82
C ARG A 204 21.04 6.99 4.55
N VAL A 205 20.02 7.83 4.57
CA VAL A 205 18.66 7.48 4.11
C VAL A 205 18.68 7.31 2.59
N THR A 206 18.01 6.28 2.08
CA THR A 206 18.03 5.94 0.65
C THR A 206 16.81 6.46 -0.12
N LEU A 207 15.71 6.76 0.58
CA LEU A 207 14.47 7.30 -0.01
C LEU A 207 13.71 8.19 0.98
N VAL A 208 13.18 9.31 0.49
CA VAL A 208 12.29 10.22 1.25
C VAL A 208 10.90 10.24 0.62
N GLU A 209 9.90 9.71 1.31
CA GLU A 209 8.51 9.64 0.86
C GLU A 209 7.69 10.85 1.32
N GLN A 210 6.95 11.42 0.35
CA GLN A 210 6.03 12.55 0.46
C GLN A 210 6.44 13.60 1.51
N PRO A 211 7.55 14.33 1.30
CA PRO A 211 8.00 15.34 2.25
C PRO A 211 7.00 16.49 2.40
N LEU A 212 6.47 16.98 1.27
CA LEU A 212 5.58 18.15 1.22
C LEU A 212 4.12 17.75 0.95
N PRO A 213 3.14 18.60 1.32
CA PRO A 213 1.74 18.39 1.00
C PRO A 213 1.47 18.22 -0.49
N ALA A 214 0.63 17.26 -0.84
CA ALA A 214 0.17 17.07 -2.21
C ALA A 214 -0.54 18.35 -2.70
N GLY A 215 -0.10 18.86 -3.86
CA GLY A 215 -0.58 20.13 -4.41
C GLY A 215 0.20 21.37 -3.95
N ASP A 216 1.05 21.25 -2.93
CA ASP A 216 2.00 22.27 -2.48
C ASP A 216 3.44 21.72 -2.45
N ASP A 217 3.81 21.06 -3.55
CA ASP A 217 5.06 20.30 -3.69
C ASP A 217 5.93 20.78 -4.86
N ALA A 218 5.58 21.92 -5.47
CA ALA A 218 6.28 22.46 -6.64
C ALA A 218 7.78 22.74 -6.36
N LEU A 219 8.11 23.11 -5.11
CA LEU A 219 9.47 23.34 -4.65
C LEU A 219 10.40 22.14 -4.89
N LEU A 220 9.87 20.91 -4.94
CA LEU A 220 10.67 19.71 -5.20
C LEU A 220 11.32 19.71 -6.60
N ALA A 221 10.78 20.46 -7.56
CA ALA A 221 11.39 20.63 -8.88
C ALA A 221 12.56 21.61 -8.88
N GLU A 222 12.67 22.47 -7.86
CA GLU A 222 13.58 23.62 -7.86
C GLU A 222 14.78 23.42 -6.94
N ILE A 223 14.67 22.54 -5.96
CA ILE A 223 15.72 22.30 -4.97
C ILE A 223 16.65 21.15 -5.36
N ALA A 224 17.87 21.19 -4.84
CA ALA A 224 18.74 20.03 -4.85
C ALA A 224 18.16 18.93 -3.97
N ARG A 225 18.01 17.73 -4.53
CA ARG A 225 17.53 16.53 -3.85
C ARG A 225 18.70 15.54 -3.73
N PRO A 226 19.49 15.60 -2.64
CA PRO A 226 20.65 14.72 -2.46
C PRO A 226 20.26 13.25 -2.26
N ILE A 227 18.98 13.00 -1.99
CA ILE A 227 18.36 11.69 -1.82
C ILE A 227 17.12 11.65 -2.72
N PRO A 228 16.82 10.52 -3.38
CA PRO A 228 15.59 10.34 -4.13
C PRO A 228 14.34 10.67 -3.31
N VAL A 229 13.39 11.37 -3.94
CA VAL A 229 12.09 11.71 -3.34
C VAL A 229 10.97 10.92 -4.01
N CYS A 230 10.12 10.30 -3.19
CA CYS A 230 9.03 9.43 -3.61
C CYS A 230 7.66 10.09 -3.41
N ALA A 231 6.80 10.06 -4.42
CA ALA A 231 5.40 10.51 -4.30
C ALA A 231 4.52 9.40 -3.71
N ASP A 232 3.82 9.68 -2.61
CA ASP A 232 2.75 8.83 -2.08
C ASP A 232 1.39 9.51 -2.25
N GLU A 233 1.02 10.46 -1.38
CA GLU A 233 -0.24 11.20 -1.46
C GLU A 233 -0.42 11.96 -2.78
N SER A 234 0.67 12.26 -3.50
CA SER A 234 0.61 12.88 -4.84
C SER A 234 0.41 11.89 -6.00
N ALA A 235 0.56 10.58 -5.76
CA ALA A 235 0.51 9.54 -6.79
C ALA A 235 -0.67 8.59 -6.59
N HIS A 236 -1.69 8.67 -7.44
CA HIS A 236 -2.89 7.82 -7.34
C HIS A 236 -3.11 6.86 -8.51
N GLY A 237 -2.75 7.24 -9.74
CA GLY A 237 -3.03 6.46 -10.95
C GLY A 237 -2.33 7.07 -12.16
N ARG A 238 -2.42 6.42 -13.33
CA ARG A 238 -1.69 6.84 -14.53
C ARG A 238 -2.00 8.27 -14.98
N ALA A 239 -3.24 8.72 -14.81
CA ALA A 239 -3.67 10.07 -15.16
C ALA A 239 -2.89 11.18 -14.42
N GLY A 240 -2.35 10.89 -13.23
CA GLY A 240 -1.56 11.84 -12.44
C GLY A 240 -0.06 11.84 -12.79
N LEU A 241 0.43 10.78 -13.44
CA LEU A 241 1.85 10.52 -13.64
C LEU A 241 2.62 11.68 -14.30
N PRO A 242 2.11 12.35 -15.36
CA PRO A 242 2.85 13.45 -16.00
C PRO A 242 3.17 14.62 -15.06
N LYS A 243 2.39 14.82 -13.99
CA LYS A 243 2.62 15.90 -13.03
C LYS A 243 3.74 15.59 -12.04
N LEU A 244 4.14 14.32 -11.92
CA LEU A 244 5.15 13.86 -10.97
C LEU A 244 6.56 13.95 -11.56
N VAL A 245 6.68 13.79 -12.88
CA VAL A 245 7.97 13.86 -13.59
C VAL A 245 8.61 15.24 -13.37
N GLY A 246 9.86 15.23 -12.91
CA GLY A 246 10.63 16.44 -12.58
C GLY A 246 10.48 16.92 -11.13
N ARG A 247 9.44 16.46 -10.39
CA ARG A 247 9.30 16.73 -8.94
C ARG A 247 9.71 15.54 -8.09
N TYR A 248 9.53 14.33 -8.61
CA TYR A 248 9.76 13.09 -7.90
C TYR A 248 10.69 12.18 -8.70
N ASP A 249 11.46 11.36 -7.99
CA ASP A 249 12.34 10.33 -8.58
C ASP A 249 11.72 8.93 -8.46
N ALA A 250 10.75 8.78 -7.55
CA ALA A 250 10.03 7.54 -7.30
C ALA A 250 8.53 7.77 -7.09
N ILE A 251 7.74 6.71 -7.24
CA ILE A 251 6.33 6.68 -6.85
C ILE A 251 6.04 5.50 -5.94
N ASN A 252 5.17 5.70 -4.95
CA ASN A 252 4.63 4.66 -4.10
C ASN A 252 3.26 4.22 -4.63
N ILE A 253 3.22 3.05 -5.27
CA ILE A 253 1.98 2.45 -5.77
C ILE A 253 1.28 1.72 -4.62
N LYS A 254 0.03 2.12 -4.32
CA LYS A 254 -0.85 1.45 -3.35
C LYS A 254 -2.16 1.11 -4.03
N LEU A 255 -2.62 -0.12 -3.86
CA LEU A 255 -3.83 -0.61 -4.52
C LEU A 255 -5.09 0.17 -4.13
N ASP A 256 -5.17 0.66 -2.88
CA ASP A 256 -6.26 1.54 -2.43
C ASP A 256 -6.29 2.88 -3.18
N LYS A 257 -5.14 3.37 -3.68
CA LYS A 257 -5.08 4.62 -4.46
C LYS A 257 -5.34 4.39 -5.94
N THR A 258 -4.78 3.31 -6.51
CA THR A 258 -5.01 2.92 -7.91
C THR A 258 -6.41 2.37 -8.12
N GLY A 259 -7.08 1.95 -7.06
CA GLY A 259 -8.36 1.27 -7.12
C GLY A 259 -8.24 -0.12 -7.72
N GLY A 260 -7.23 -0.89 -7.33
CA GLY A 260 -7.08 -2.30 -7.69
C GLY A 260 -5.75 -2.66 -8.33
N LEU A 261 -5.55 -3.97 -8.49
CA LEU A 261 -4.39 -4.58 -9.11
C LEU A 261 -4.32 -4.25 -10.60
N THR A 262 -5.45 -4.19 -11.30
CA THR A 262 -5.51 -3.93 -12.75
C THR A 262 -4.83 -2.59 -13.11
N GLU A 263 -5.24 -1.50 -12.46
CA GLU A 263 -4.60 -0.18 -12.69
C GLU A 263 -3.20 -0.10 -12.06
N ALA A 264 -2.92 -0.84 -10.98
CA ALA A 264 -1.59 -0.84 -10.36
C ALA A 264 -0.51 -1.45 -11.24
N LEU A 265 -0.82 -2.55 -11.95
CA LEU A 265 0.10 -3.16 -12.91
C LEU A 265 0.42 -2.20 -14.07
N ALA A 266 -0.62 -1.57 -14.64
CA ALA A 266 -0.45 -0.59 -15.70
C ALA A 266 0.34 0.65 -15.24
N LEU A 267 0.04 1.17 -14.04
CA LEU A 267 0.80 2.30 -13.48
C LEU A 267 2.27 1.94 -13.25
N ALA A 268 2.57 0.72 -12.81
CA ALA A 268 3.95 0.30 -12.60
C ALA A 268 4.74 0.26 -13.91
N GLU A 269 4.13 -0.13 -15.02
CA GLU A 269 4.75 -0.08 -16.35
C GLU A 269 4.99 1.36 -16.80
N ASP A 270 3.94 2.19 -16.82
CA ASP A 270 4.02 3.59 -17.24
C ASP A 270 5.04 4.39 -16.41
N ALA A 271 5.13 4.12 -15.10
CA ALA A 271 6.08 4.80 -14.22
C ALA A 271 7.54 4.45 -14.57
N ARG A 272 7.84 3.19 -14.90
CA ARG A 272 9.18 2.80 -15.34
C ARG A 272 9.53 3.42 -16.69
N ASP A 273 8.58 3.44 -17.62
CA ASP A 273 8.75 4.08 -18.93
C ASP A 273 8.98 5.59 -18.80
N ALA A 274 8.40 6.22 -17.77
CA ALA A 274 8.65 7.61 -17.40
C ALA A 274 9.97 7.84 -16.62
N GLY A 275 10.77 6.80 -16.38
CA GLY A 275 12.04 6.87 -15.65
C GLY A 275 11.90 7.02 -14.13
N LEU A 276 10.73 6.72 -13.56
CA LEU A 276 10.48 6.78 -12.13
C LEU A 276 10.78 5.43 -11.48
N THR A 277 11.42 5.48 -10.31
CA THR A 277 11.61 4.29 -9.47
C THR A 277 10.28 3.88 -8.86
N VAL A 278 9.97 2.58 -8.90
CA VAL A 278 8.72 2.06 -8.33
C VAL A 278 8.97 1.55 -6.91
N MET A 279 8.23 2.12 -5.97
CA MET A 279 7.96 1.56 -4.65
C MET A 279 6.54 0.98 -4.67
N VAL A 280 6.34 -0.18 -4.04
CA VAL A 280 5.00 -0.73 -3.80
C VAL A 280 4.75 -0.76 -2.31
N GLY A 281 3.80 0.06 -1.87
CA GLY A 281 3.43 0.21 -0.49
C GLY A 281 2.02 -0.25 -0.21
N CYS A 282 1.63 -0.13 1.04
CA CYS A 282 0.29 -0.46 1.48
C CYS A 282 -0.33 0.61 2.36
N MET A 283 -1.62 0.42 2.61
CA MET A 283 -2.26 0.93 3.81
C MET A 283 -2.11 -0.09 4.95
N LEU A 284 -2.21 0.35 6.20
CA LEU A 284 -2.22 -0.56 7.35
C LEU A 284 -3.50 -1.43 7.32
N ALA A 285 -3.35 -2.67 6.87
CA ALA A 285 -4.42 -3.64 6.61
C ALA A 285 -3.87 -5.08 6.73
N SER A 286 -4.72 -6.09 6.51
CA SER A 286 -4.39 -7.50 6.71
C SER A 286 -3.65 -8.11 5.51
N SER A 287 -3.23 -9.37 5.65
CA SER A 287 -2.58 -10.10 4.56
C SER A 287 -3.42 -10.21 3.29
N LEU A 288 -4.76 -10.16 3.40
CA LEU A 288 -5.64 -10.19 2.23
C LEU A 288 -5.47 -8.94 1.35
N ALA A 289 -5.25 -7.76 1.94
CA ALA A 289 -4.98 -6.54 1.19
C ALA A 289 -3.55 -6.53 0.60
N MET A 290 -2.60 -7.16 1.27
CA MET A 290 -1.20 -7.22 0.81
C MET A 290 -1.01 -8.21 -0.34
N ALA A 291 -1.76 -9.31 -0.37
CA ALA A 291 -1.60 -10.41 -1.32
C ALA A 291 -1.55 -9.97 -2.80
N PRO A 292 -2.51 -9.20 -3.34
CA PRO A 292 -2.42 -8.71 -4.72
C PRO A 292 -1.25 -7.75 -4.95
N ALA A 293 -0.89 -6.95 -3.93
CA ALA A 293 0.23 -6.01 -4.03
C ALA A 293 1.59 -6.71 -4.19
N VAL A 294 1.73 -7.97 -3.71
CA VAL A 294 2.94 -8.78 -3.92
C VAL A 294 3.26 -8.95 -5.41
N LEU A 295 2.24 -9.05 -6.28
CA LEU A 295 2.45 -9.21 -7.72
C LEU A 295 3.04 -7.94 -8.36
N VAL A 296 2.55 -6.76 -7.97
CA VAL A 296 3.11 -5.47 -8.43
C VAL A 296 4.53 -5.30 -7.86
N ALA A 297 4.74 -5.74 -6.62
CA ALA A 297 6.00 -5.61 -5.90
C ALA A 297 7.15 -6.44 -6.51
N GLN A 298 6.86 -7.48 -7.31
CA GLN A 298 7.89 -8.24 -8.04
C GLN A 298 8.74 -7.37 -8.99
N ARG A 299 8.23 -6.20 -9.34
CA ARG A 299 8.93 -5.25 -10.22
C ARG A 299 9.41 -3.99 -9.47
N ALA A 300 9.21 -3.91 -8.15
CA ALA A 300 9.52 -2.73 -7.34
C ALA A 300 10.97 -2.74 -6.85
N ALA A 301 11.56 -1.55 -6.71
CA ALA A 301 12.87 -1.38 -6.07
C ALA A 301 12.75 -1.36 -4.53
N VAL A 302 11.59 -0.91 -4.02
CA VAL A 302 11.29 -0.83 -2.59
C VAL A 302 9.91 -1.40 -2.34
N VAL A 303 9.76 -2.23 -1.31
CA VAL A 303 8.50 -2.87 -0.94
C VAL A 303 8.15 -2.51 0.50
N ASP A 304 6.93 -2.06 0.72
CA ASP A 304 6.39 -1.63 2.02
C ASP A 304 5.01 -2.28 2.23
N LEU A 305 5.02 -3.59 2.47
CA LEU A 305 3.85 -4.47 2.63
C LEU A 305 3.82 -5.07 4.04
N ASP A 306 4.08 -4.23 5.04
CA ASP A 306 4.27 -4.62 6.43
C ASP A 306 3.01 -4.56 7.29
N GLY A 307 1.86 -4.19 6.70
CA GLY A 307 0.58 -4.09 7.39
C GLY A 307 0.32 -5.26 8.37
N PRO A 308 0.42 -6.53 7.94
CA PRO A 308 0.26 -7.70 8.80
C PRO A 308 1.21 -7.75 10.01
N LEU A 309 2.46 -7.30 9.85
CA LEU A 309 3.47 -7.27 10.92
C LEU A 309 3.15 -6.24 12.00
N LEU A 310 2.30 -5.26 11.69
CA LEU A 310 1.89 -4.17 12.58
C LEU A 310 0.53 -4.43 13.23
N LEU A 311 -0.20 -5.48 12.84
CA LEU A 311 -1.45 -5.89 13.47
C LEU A 311 -1.17 -6.84 14.64
N ALA A 312 -2.03 -6.81 15.66
CA ALA A 312 -1.95 -7.75 16.79
C ALA A 312 -2.40 -9.17 16.42
N ARG A 313 -3.13 -9.31 15.31
CA ARG A 313 -3.51 -10.57 14.68
C ARG A 313 -3.78 -10.35 13.20
N ASP A 314 -3.68 -11.40 12.40
CA ASP A 314 -3.88 -11.36 10.96
C ASP A 314 -4.82 -12.50 10.50
N ARG A 315 -5.09 -12.57 9.20
CA ARG A 315 -5.91 -13.58 8.53
C ARG A 315 -5.42 -15.01 8.81
N GLU A 316 -6.37 -15.92 8.92
CA GLU A 316 -6.06 -17.34 8.73
C GLU A 316 -5.51 -17.57 7.32
N HIS A 317 -4.45 -18.39 7.22
CA HIS A 317 -3.66 -18.52 5.99
C HIS A 317 -3.07 -17.20 5.47
N GLY A 318 -2.79 -16.23 6.36
CA GLY A 318 -2.10 -15.00 6.02
C GLY A 318 -0.74 -15.22 5.35
N LEU A 319 -0.16 -14.13 4.84
CA LEU A 319 1.15 -14.15 4.22
C LEU A 319 2.20 -14.64 5.22
N VAL A 320 3.17 -15.38 4.71
CA VAL A 320 4.28 -15.90 5.52
C VAL A 320 5.41 -14.87 5.52
N PHE A 321 5.91 -14.55 6.72
CA PHE A 321 7.03 -13.65 6.93
C PHE A 321 8.16 -14.35 7.68
N ASP A 322 9.35 -14.42 7.07
CA ASP A 322 10.60 -14.80 7.73
C ASP A 322 11.39 -13.53 8.06
N GLY A 323 11.12 -12.96 9.23
CA GLY A 323 11.62 -11.64 9.61
C GLY A 323 10.99 -10.56 8.73
N SER A 324 11.73 -10.09 7.72
CA SER A 324 11.24 -9.13 6.71
C SER A 324 11.14 -9.72 5.31
N THR A 325 11.42 -11.02 5.16
CA THR A 325 11.20 -11.74 3.91
C THR A 325 9.73 -12.12 3.81
N LEU A 326 9.02 -11.50 2.88
CA LEU A 326 7.62 -11.74 2.56
C LEU A 326 7.52 -12.78 1.44
N HIS A 327 6.80 -13.87 1.68
CA HIS A 327 6.54 -14.91 0.68
C HIS A 327 5.25 -14.62 -0.11
N PRO A 328 5.14 -15.11 -1.37
CA PRO A 328 3.91 -15.00 -2.15
C PRO A 328 2.66 -15.58 -1.47
N PRO A 329 1.46 -15.08 -1.79
CA PRO A 329 0.22 -15.60 -1.23
C PRO A 329 -0.06 -17.04 -1.68
N SER A 330 -0.70 -17.79 -0.79
CA SER A 330 -1.30 -19.08 -1.16
C SER A 330 -2.73 -18.89 -1.71
N PRO A 331 -3.24 -19.79 -2.56
CA PRO A 331 -4.62 -19.72 -3.06
C PRO A 331 -5.71 -19.85 -1.97
N LEU A 332 -5.33 -20.32 -0.77
CA LEU A 332 -6.21 -20.31 0.40
C LEU A 332 -6.46 -18.88 0.92
N LEU A 333 -5.50 -17.98 0.71
CA LEU A 333 -5.61 -16.57 1.00
C LEU A 333 -6.26 -15.83 -0.17
N TRP A 334 -5.58 -15.83 -1.33
CA TRP A 334 -5.91 -15.01 -2.50
C TRP A 334 -5.12 -15.47 -3.73
N GLY A 335 -5.74 -15.42 -4.90
CA GLY A 335 -5.15 -15.76 -6.20
C GLY A 335 -5.03 -17.25 -6.47
#